data_AF-A0A4P9J278-F1
#
_entry.id   AF-A0A4P9J278-F1
#
_cell.length_a   1.000
_cell.length_b   1.000
_cell.length_c   1.000
_cell.angle_alpha   90.00
_cell.angle_beta   90.00
_cell.angle_gamma   90.00
#
_symmetry.space_group_name_H-M   'P 1'
#
loop_
_entity.id
_entity.type
_entity.pdbx_description
1 polymer ?
#
loop_
_entity_poly.entity_id
_entity_poly.type
_entity_poly.pdbx_seq_one_letter_code
_entity_poly.pdbx_strand_id
1 'polypeptide(L)'
;MEVLLEGLNNENESNHFLRSLWASIRDHFGKCAWHYSPYKKLGSKQIILGRMDYKAKGSFEVSVRYKQKGNLVAVMFSDYIESDEIISDLKVIRELVKNSLDYKKLISKFSFSISLEVIRGSIAAYSGKSFVLQPTGNSSIELIVDIDGYDAVDAEAKASEKIKTVIEILTVSTNFLIIRDTQGDNDSSLSSVEINKYSKDINWIDAKPIADGLVQISEKTCFLIDYILSNDIYSYEIQLLLNSYAHFSSGRSLDSFTLDTYSPTPRIGEASDEGNTDFQSDLRFSNAAKLHPSSSEDAMILYMSSLEVASLIGASKSKKCDSCGQQVHSISNRVRSYVGKDSNNDPLVKIINSYYGLRSRYLHQGTRFVDNSYSGSVVPLLDSNTMSNAREYYQVSLLNLREWCSYLLRLSLEEMALEAN
;
A
#
# COMPACT_ATOMS: atom_id res chain seq x y z
N MET A 1 -20.29 -14.46 -29.97
CA MET A 1 -20.92 -13.13 -30.08
C MET A 1 -19.87 -12.03 -29.91
N GLU A 2 -19.88 -11.01 -30.75
CA GLU A 2 -19.10 -9.77 -30.58
C GLU A 2 -20.06 -8.58 -30.48
N VAL A 3 -19.77 -7.66 -29.56
CA VAL A 3 -20.49 -6.39 -29.41
C VAL A 3 -19.48 -5.25 -29.48
N LEU A 4 -19.70 -4.34 -30.43
CA LEU A 4 -18.88 -3.14 -30.58
C LEU A 4 -19.22 -2.13 -29.48
N LEU A 5 -18.19 -1.45 -28.98
CA LEU A 5 -18.29 -0.44 -27.94
C LEU A 5 -18.00 0.93 -28.54
N GLU A 6 -18.88 1.89 -28.26
CA GLU A 6 -18.75 3.28 -28.70
C GLU A 6 -18.65 4.20 -27.48
N GLY A 7 -17.93 5.31 -27.61
CA GLY A 7 -17.84 6.33 -26.56
C GLY A 7 -16.81 6.08 -25.46
N LEU A 8 -16.06 4.98 -25.51
CA LEU A 8 -14.93 4.71 -24.59
C LEU A 8 -13.62 5.23 -25.19
N ASN A 9 -13.01 6.21 -24.54
CA ASN A 9 -11.86 6.96 -25.04
C ASN A 9 -10.58 6.68 -24.25
N ASN A 10 -10.68 6.23 -23.01
CA ASN A 10 -9.52 5.98 -22.14
C ASN A 10 -9.72 4.74 -21.24
N GLU A 11 -8.67 4.45 -20.47
CA GLU A 11 -8.64 3.32 -19.53
C GLU A 11 -9.70 3.42 -18.44
N ASN A 12 -9.95 4.64 -17.93
CA ASN A 12 -10.95 4.86 -16.91
C ASN A 12 -12.35 4.46 -17.38
N GLU A 13 -12.74 5.00 -18.55
CA GLU A 13 -14.06 4.77 -19.14
C GLU A 13 -14.23 3.27 -19.48
N SER A 14 -13.17 2.64 -19.97
CA SER A 14 -13.16 1.20 -20.23
C SER A 14 -13.33 0.37 -18.97
N ASN A 15 -12.66 0.73 -17.87
CA ASN A 15 -12.78 0.02 -16.60
C ASN A 15 -14.16 0.23 -15.96
N HIS A 16 -14.71 1.44 -16.00
CA HIS A 16 -16.07 1.72 -15.54
C HIS A 16 -17.12 0.92 -16.34
N PHE A 17 -16.99 0.86 -17.66
CA PHE A 17 -17.83 0.02 -18.50
C PHE A 17 -17.75 -1.46 -18.09
N LEU A 18 -16.54 -2.01 -17.93
CA LEU A 18 -16.37 -3.42 -17.55
C LEU A 18 -16.98 -3.72 -16.18
N ARG A 19 -16.70 -2.87 -15.19
CA ARG A 19 -17.25 -3.00 -13.82
C ARG A 19 -18.78 -2.97 -13.83
N SER A 20 -19.36 -2.01 -14.56
CA SER A 20 -20.80 -1.90 -14.76
C SER A 20 -21.37 -3.16 -15.43
N LEU A 21 -20.71 -3.67 -16.47
CA LEU A 21 -21.15 -4.87 -17.19
C LEU A 21 -21.17 -6.10 -16.30
N TRP A 22 -20.13 -6.31 -15.49
CA TRP A 22 -20.07 -7.46 -14.59
C TRP A 22 -21.13 -7.39 -13.50
N ALA A 23 -21.39 -6.21 -12.96
CA ALA A 23 -22.48 -5.98 -12.02
C ALA A 23 -23.86 -6.24 -12.66
N SER A 24 -24.11 -5.71 -13.86
CA SER A 24 -25.37 -5.94 -14.58
C SER A 24 -25.60 -7.42 -14.92
N ILE A 25 -24.54 -8.17 -15.25
CA ILE A 25 -24.62 -9.62 -15.46
C ILE A 25 -24.92 -10.35 -14.14
N ARG A 26 -24.30 -9.96 -13.01
CA ARG A 26 -24.64 -10.53 -11.69
C ARG A 26 -26.07 -10.26 -11.30
N ASP A 27 -26.53 -9.03 -11.46
CA ASP A 27 -27.91 -8.63 -11.13
C ASP A 27 -28.93 -9.45 -11.94
N HIS A 28 -28.70 -9.58 -13.25
CA HIS A 28 -29.64 -10.29 -14.11
C HIS A 28 -29.65 -11.81 -13.89
N PHE A 29 -28.47 -12.44 -13.78
CA PHE A 29 -28.37 -13.90 -13.76
C PHE A 29 -28.05 -14.50 -12.38
N GLY A 30 -27.81 -13.68 -11.36
CA GLY A 30 -27.45 -14.09 -9.99
C GLY A 30 -26.02 -14.59 -9.81
N LYS A 31 -25.21 -14.68 -10.88
CA LYS A 31 -23.81 -15.15 -10.83
C LYS A 31 -22.96 -14.47 -11.92
N CYS A 32 -21.70 -14.18 -11.59
CA CYS A 32 -20.65 -13.71 -12.52
C CYS A 32 -19.28 -14.03 -11.91
N ALA A 33 -18.97 -15.33 -11.77
CA ALA A 33 -17.71 -15.77 -11.19
C ALA A 33 -16.68 -16.00 -12.31
N TRP A 34 -15.39 -15.77 -12.00
CA TRP A 34 -14.34 -15.79 -13.01
C TRP A 34 -13.28 -16.85 -12.73
N HIS A 35 -12.97 -17.63 -13.75
CA HIS A 35 -11.62 -18.17 -13.91
C HIS A 35 -10.81 -17.13 -14.69
N TYR A 36 -10.27 -16.14 -13.94
CA TYR A 36 -9.53 -15.02 -14.51
C TYR A 36 -8.10 -15.42 -14.85
N SER A 37 -7.77 -15.42 -16.13
CA SER A 37 -6.46 -15.83 -16.64
C SER A 37 -6.10 -14.98 -17.87
N PRO A 38 -5.89 -13.67 -17.67
CA PRO A 38 -5.79 -12.74 -18.78
C PRO A 38 -4.53 -12.98 -19.60
N TYR A 39 -4.66 -13.04 -20.93
CA TYR A 39 -3.51 -13.02 -21.83
C TYR A 39 -3.81 -12.27 -23.11
N LYS A 40 -2.78 -11.57 -23.61
CA LYS A 40 -2.84 -10.91 -24.90
C LYS A 40 -2.56 -11.93 -25.99
N LYS A 41 -3.45 -12.04 -26.97
CA LYS A 41 -3.22 -12.86 -28.15
C LYS A 41 -2.18 -12.20 -29.05
N LEU A 42 -1.04 -12.87 -29.27
CA LEU A 42 0.08 -12.37 -30.05
C LEU A 42 -0.33 -11.94 -31.46
N GLY A 43 0.25 -10.85 -31.96
CA GLY A 43 -0.09 -10.29 -33.27
C GLY A 43 -1.49 -9.66 -33.37
N SER A 44 -2.28 -9.66 -32.29
CA SER A 44 -3.64 -9.11 -32.28
C SER A 44 -3.81 -8.00 -31.24
N LYS A 45 -4.86 -7.18 -31.41
CA LYS A 45 -5.32 -6.21 -30.40
C LYS A 45 -6.43 -6.79 -29.52
N GLN A 46 -6.29 -8.06 -29.15
CA GLN A 46 -7.28 -8.79 -28.35
C GLN A 46 -6.64 -9.27 -27.04
N ILE A 47 -7.40 -9.16 -25.95
CA ILE A 47 -7.08 -9.70 -24.63
C ILE A 47 -8.15 -10.72 -24.30
N ILE A 48 -7.76 -11.96 -24.07
CA ILE A 48 -8.66 -12.97 -23.52
C ILE A 48 -8.59 -12.78 -22.00
N LEU A 49 -9.74 -12.57 -21.36
CA LEU A 49 -9.83 -12.30 -19.91
C LEU A 49 -9.87 -13.60 -19.11
N GLY A 50 -10.48 -14.63 -19.68
CA GLY A 50 -10.69 -15.92 -19.03
C GLY A 50 -12.11 -16.42 -19.27
N ARG A 51 -12.60 -17.28 -18.38
CA ARG A 51 -13.99 -17.78 -18.43
C ARG A 51 -14.83 -17.18 -17.34
N MET A 52 -16.05 -16.78 -17.70
CA MET A 52 -17.05 -16.21 -16.82
C MET A 52 -18.24 -17.15 -16.73
N ASP A 53 -18.57 -17.57 -15.52
CA ASP A 53 -19.80 -18.29 -15.21
C ASP A 53 -20.95 -17.30 -15.03
N TYR A 54 -22.10 -17.54 -15.65
CA TYR A 54 -23.25 -16.64 -15.56
C TYR A 54 -24.56 -17.34 -15.16
N LYS A 55 -24.56 -18.66 -14.95
CA LYS A 55 -25.68 -19.45 -14.42
C LYS A 55 -25.12 -20.69 -13.69
N ALA A 56 -25.98 -21.57 -13.16
CA ALA A 56 -25.53 -22.80 -12.48
C ALA A 56 -24.75 -23.78 -13.38
N LYS A 57 -24.91 -23.73 -14.72
CA LYS A 57 -24.26 -24.66 -15.66
C LYS A 57 -23.65 -24.00 -16.92
N GLY A 58 -23.67 -22.67 -17.04
CA GLY A 58 -23.20 -21.96 -18.24
C GLY A 58 -21.91 -21.16 -17.99
N SER A 59 -20.97 -21.20 -18.96
CA SER A 59 -19.74 -20.39 -18.92
C SER A 59 -19.35 -19.88 -20.31
N PHE A 60 -18.96 -18.61 -20.41
CA PHE A 60 -18.40 -18.04 -21.64
C PHE A 60 -16.91 -17.81 -21.48
N GLU A 61 -16.13 -18.09 -22.53
CA GLU A 61 -14.85 -17.40 -22.69
C GLU A 61 -15.15 -15.95 -23.06
N VAL A 62 -14.56 -15.03 -22.31
CA VAL A 62 -14.74 -13.60 -22.52
C VAL A 62 -13.43 -12.99 -22.98
N SER A 63 -13.51 -12.17 -24.02
CA SER A 63 -12.37 -11.40 -24.51
C SER A 63 -12.77 -9.98 -24.88
N VAL A 64 -11.79 -9.09 -24.88
CA VAL A 64 -11.96 -7.69 -25.25
C VAL A 64 -10.98 -7.32 -26.35
N ARG A 65 -11.41 -6.42 -27.23
CA ARG A 65 -10.57 -5.84 -28.28
C ARG A 65 -10.35 -4.36 -27.98
N TYR A 66 -9.16 -3.87 -28.30
CA TYR A 66 -8.78 -2.49 -28.02
C TYR A 66 -8.20 -1.78 -29.25
N LYS A 67 -8.34 -0.45 -29.32
CA LYS A 67 -7.68 0.35 -30.36
C LYS A 67 -6.25 0.69 -29.97
N GLN A 68 -6.09 1.14 -28.73
CA GLN A 68 -4.83 1.44 -28.03
C GLN A 68 -4.91 0.81 -26.63
N LYS A 69 -3.77 0.64 -25.95
CA LYS A 69 -3.79 0.08 -24.58
C LYS A 69 -4.73 0.92 -23.70
N GLY A 70 -5.61 0.26 -22.95
CA GLY A 70 -6.63 0.92 -22.13
C GLY A 70 -7.88 1.42 -22.89
N ASN A 71 -7.93 1.37 -24.22
CA ASN A 71 -9.09 1.86 -24.98
C ASN A 71 -9.85 0.70 -25.64
N LEU A 72 -10.95 0.26 -25.02
CA LEU A 72 -11.76 -0.87 -25.52
C LEU A 72 -12.68 -0.45 -26.67
N VAL A 73 -12.81 -1.33 -27.67
CA VAL A 73 -13.69 -1.16 -28.84
C VAL A 73 -14.65 -2.32 -29.08
N ALA A 74 -14.45 -3.46 -28.41
CA ALA A 74 -15.39 -4.56 -28.45
C ALA A 74 -15.25 -5.46 -27.21
N VAL A 75 -16.36 -6.08 -26.83
CA VAL A 75 -16.42 -7.22 -25.92
C VAL A 75 -16.99 -8.43 -26.64
N MET A 76 -16.43 -9.59 -26.38
CA MET A 76 -16.72 -10.83 -27.09
C MET A 76 -17.01 -11.94 -26.08
N PHE A 77 -18.07 -12.69 -26.33
CA PHE A 77 -18.50 -13.84 -25.55
C PHE A 77 -18.56 -15.05 -26.47
N SER A 78 -17.81 -16.10 -26.18
CA SER A 78 -17.78 -17.35 -26.95
C SER A 78 -18.03 -18.54 -26.04
N ASP A 79 -18.92 -19.42 -26.48
CA ASP A 79 -19.13 -20.74 -25.88
C ASP A 79 -18.74 -21.84 -26.87
N TYR A 80 -18.49 -23.04 -26.37
CA TYR A 80 -18.19 -24.22 -27.18
C TYR A 80 -19.45 -24.99 -27.59
N ILE A 81 -20.59 -24.73 -26.94
CA ILE A 81 -21.85 -25.43 -27.18
C ILE A 81 -22.87 -24.42 -27.71
N GLU A 82 -23.43 -24.67 -28.89
CA GLU A 82 -24.54 -23.87 -29.42
C GLU A 82 -25.86 -24.55 -29.04
N SER A 83 -26.63 -23.92 -28.15
CA SER A 83 -28.00 -24.31 -27.81
C SER A 83 -28.94 -23.10 -27.91
N ASP A 84 -30.24 -23.34 -28.11
CA ASP A 84 -31.25 -22.26 -28.18
C ASP A 84 -31.28 -21.40 -26.91
N GLU A 85 -31.02 -22.01 -25.74
CA GLU A 85 -30.91 -21.31 -24.46
C GLU A 85 -29.72 -20.35 -24.47
N ILE A 86 -28.55 -20.80 -24.93
CA ILE A 86 -27.34 -19.96 -25.02
C ILE A 86 -27.55 -18.81 -26.02
N ILE A 87 -28.22 -19.06 -27.14
CA ILE A 87 -28.55 -18.01 -28.12
C ILE A 87 -29.48 -16.96 -27.49
N SER A 88 -30.45 -17.39 -26.69
CA SER A 88 -31.34 -16.48 -25.95
C SER A 88 -30.57 -15.65 -24.91
N ASP A 89 -29.71 -16.29 -24.12
CA ASP A 89 -28.88 -15.62 -23.12
C ASP A 89 -27.92 -14.60 -23.74
N LEU A 90 -27.32 -14.92 -24.89
CA LEU A 90 -26.46 -13.99 -25.62
C LEU A 90 -27.22 -12.75 -26.10
N LYS A 91 -28.52 -12.84 -26.41
CA LYS A 91 -29.34 -11.66 -26.73
C LYS A 91 -29.49 -10.76 -25.51
N VAL A 92 -29.74 -11.34 -24.34
CA VAL A 92 -29.82 -10.61 -23.07
C VAL A 92 -28.48 -9.95 -22.74
N ILE A 93 -27.37 -10.70 -22.81
CA ILE A 93 -26.02 -10.16 -22.55
C ILE A 93 -25.71 -9.00 -23.50
N ARG A 94 -26.12 -9.08 -24.77
CA ARG A 94 -25.94 -7.97 -25.72
C ARG A 94 -26.67 -6.70 -25.27
N GLU A 95 -27.86 -6.83 -24.67
CA GLU A 95 -28.60 -5.70 -24.11
C GLU A 95 -27.90 -5.15 -22.86
N LEU A 96 -27.46 -6.03 -21.95
CA LEU A 96 -26.69 -5.63 -20.77
C LEU A 96 -25.39 -4.88 -21.14
N VAL A 97 -24.67 -5.33 -22.18
CA VAL A 97 -23.51 -4.62 -22.72
C VAL A 97 -23.86 -3.20 -23.15
N LYS A 98 -24.97 -3.00 -23.86
CA LYS A 98 -25.39 -1.67 -24.29
C LYS A 98 -25.78 -0.78 -23.12
N ASN A 99 -26.53 -1.32 -22.16
CA ASN A 99 -26.97 -0.57 -20.97
C ASN A 99 -25.77 -0.16 -20.10
N SER A 100 -24.74 -1.01 -20.04
CA SER A 100 -23.51 -0.75 -19.26
C SER A 100 -22.61 0.33 -19.85
N LEU A 101 -22.84 0.77 -21.09
CA LEU A 101 -22.15 1.94 -21.64
C LEU A 101 -22.58 3.25 -20.96
N ASP A 102 -23.79 3.30 -20.39
CA ASP A 102 -24.29 4.43 -19.60
C ASP A 102 -23.94 4.27 -18.10
N TYR A 103 -22.74 3.74 -17.82
CA TYR A 103 -22.28 3.39 -16.48
C TYR A 103 -22.40 4.54 -15.48
N LYS A 104 -22.32 5.81 -15.92
CA LYS A 104 -22.43 6.97 -15.02
C LYS A 104 -23.76 7.02 -14.27
N LYS A 105 -24.84 6.52 -14.86
CA LYS A 105 -26.16 6.45 -14.22
C LYS A 105 -26.32 5.26 -13.26
N LEU A 106 -25.39 4.32 -13.29
CA LEU A 106 -25.44 3.08 -12.53
C LEU A 106 -24.55 3.11 -11.27
N ILE A 107 -23.81 4.20 -11.06
CA ILE A 107 -22.96 4.37 -9.88
C ILE A 107 -23.83 4.52 -8.63
N SER A 108 -23.52 3.73 -7.62
CA SER A 108 -24.10 3.80 -6.28
C SER A 108 -23.01 3.92 -5.22
N LYS A 109 -23.34 4.52 -4.09
CA LYS A 109 -22.43 4.70 -2.95
C LYS A 109 -22.61 3.56 -1.95
N PHE A 110 -21.50 2.94 -1.55
CA PHE A 110 -21.45 1.85 -0.57
C PHE A 110 -20.55 2.25 0.60
N SER A 111 -20.86 1.76 1.80
CA SER A 111 -20.07 2.02 3.00
C SER A 111 -19.56 0.71 3.59
N PHE A 112 -18.29 0.67 3.96
CA PHE A 112 -17.61 -0.51 4.50
C PHE A 112 -16.90 -0.15 5.79
N SER A 113 -17.11 -0.93 6.84
CA SER A 113 -16.37 -0.82 8.10
C SER A 113 -15.36 -1.96 8.24
N ILE A 114 -14.16 -1.65 8.73
CA ILE A 114 -13.11 -2.61 9.06
C ILE A 114 -12.42 -2.24 10.37
N SER A 115 -12.15 -3.25 11.21
CA SER A 115 -11.30 -3.11 12.40
C SER A 115 -9.82 -3.23 12.02
N LEU A 116 -9.00 -2.33 12.53
CA LEU A 116 -7.54 -2.32 12.34
C LEU A 116 -6.85 -2.30 13.71
N GLU A 117 -5.72 -3.00 13.81
CA GLU A 117 -4.83 -2.98 14.96
C GLU A 117 -3.61 -2.11 14.63
N VAL A 118 -3.32 -1.15 15.51
CA VAL A 118 -2.14 -0.30 15.51
C VAL A 118 -1.13 -0.91 16.48
N ILE A 119 -0.05 -1.45 15.94
CA ILE A 119 0.94 -2.16 16.73
C ILE A 119 1.71 -1.18 17.62
N ARG A 120 1.56 -1.36 18.93
CA ARG A 120 2.22 -0.57 19.99
C ARG A 120 1.83 0.92 20.01
N GLY A 121 0.59 1.24 19.69
CA GLY A 121 0.08 2.61 19.80
C GLY A 121 -1.36 2.74 19.35
N SER A 122 -1.84 3.98 19.23
CA SER A 122 -3.16 4.28 18.67
C SER A 122 -3.13 5.63 17.94
N ILE A 123 -4.19 5.91 17.18
CA ILE A 123 -4.31 7.06 16.28
C ILE A 123 -5.51 7.90 16.73
N ALA A 124 -5.37 9.22 16.64
CA ALA A 124 -6.46 10.15 16.94
C ALA A 124 -7.65 9.95 15.98
N ALA A 125 -8.82 10.47 16.37
CA ALA A 125 -10.03 10.36 15.57
C ALA A 125 -10.04 11.37 14.41
N TYR A 126 -10.42 10.91 13.21
CA TYR A 126 -10.49 11.74 12.00
C TYR A 126 -11.75 11.42 11.20
N SER A 127 -12.31 12.43 10.55
CA SER A 127 -13.42 12.26 9.62
C SER A 127 -13.20 13.15 8.41
N GLY A 128 -13.22 12.52 7.24
CA GLY A 128 -13.23 13.15 5.93
C GLY A 128 -14.60 13.05 5.26
N LYS A 129 -14.65 13.44 3.98
CA LYS A 129 -15.85 13.31 3.14
C LYS A 129 -16.22 11.86 2.83
N SER A 130 -15.21 11.00 2.73
CA SER A 130 -15.35 9.60 2.28
C SER A 130 -14.85 8.60 3.31
N PHE A 131 -14.46 9.03 4.51
CA PHE A 131 -14.04 8.12 5.58
C PHE A 131 -14.29 8.65 7.00
N VAL A 132 -14.31 7.71 7.93
CA VAL A 132 -14.22 7.95 9.38
C VAL A 132 -13.16 7.01 9.95
N LEU A 133 -12.27 7.55 10.77
CA LEU A 133 -11.28 6.81 11.53
C LEU A 133 -11.52 7.07 13.01
N GLN A 134 -11.86 6.04 13.78
CA GLN A 134 -12.21 6.18 15.18
C GLN A 134 -11.44 5.17 16.05
N PRO A 135 -10.73 5.62 17.10
CA PRO A 135 -10.14 4.68 18.05
C PRO A 135 -11.23 3.99 18.88
N THR A 136 -11.16 2.67 18.93
CA THR A 136 -12.09 1.78 19.67
C THR A 136 -11.40 1.08 20.84
N GLY A 137 -10.12 1.37 21.07
CA GLY A 137 -9.35 0.86 22.21
C GLY A 137 -7.92 1.39 22.20
N ASN A 138 -7.07 0.83 23.07
CA ASN A 138 -5.68 1.26 23.23
C ASN A 138 -4.79 0.98 22.00
N SER A 139 -5.19 0.02 21.15
CA SER A 139 -4.50 -0.35 19.92
C SER A 139 -5.44 -0.63 18.75
N SER A 140 -6.74 -0.45 18.93
CA SER A 140 -7.76 -0.79 17.93
C SER A 140 -8.41 0.48 17.39
N ILE A 141 -8.61 0.51 16.08
CA ILE A 141 -9.30 1.59 15.38
C ILE A 141 -10.32 1.00 14.41
N GLU A 142 -11.48 1.64 14.30
CA GLU A 142 -12.45 1.39 13.26
C GLU A 142 -12.20 2.35 12.10
N LEU A 143 -12.09 1.81 10.89
CA LEU A 143 -12.05 2.57 9.64
C LEU A 143 -13.34 2.30 8.87
N ILE A 144 -14.15 3.33 8.68
CA ILE A 144 -15.32 3.33 7.81
C ILE A 144 -14.95 4.07 6.53
N VAL A 145 -15.16 3.46 5.37
CA VAL A 145 -14.92 4.08 4.07
C VAL A 145 -16.15 4.03 3.19
N ASP A 146 -16.34 5.10 2.44
CA ASP A 146 -17.38 5.23 1.44
C ASP A 146 -16.77 5.09 0.04
N ILE A 147 -17.36 4.23 -0.79
CA ILE A 147 -16.85 3.88 -2.12
C ILE A 147 -17.97 3.87 -3.16
N ASP A 148 -17.70 4.47 -4.32
CA ASP A 148 -18.54 4.38 -5.50
C ASP A 148 -18.32 3.04 -6.24
N GLY A 149 -19.40 2.30 -6.46
CA GLY A 149 -19.43 1.02 -7.15
C GLY A 149 -20.74 0.76 -7.90
N TYR A 150 -20.80 -0.39 -8.58
CA TYR A 150 -21.95 -0.79 -9.39
C TYR A 150 -22.85 -1.85 -8.73
N ASP A 151 -22.26 -2.65 -7.84
CA ASP A 151 -22.94 -3.55 -6.92
C ASP A 151 -22.03 -3.79 -5.70
N ALA A 152 -22.52 -4.55 -4.72
CA ALA A 152 -21.78 -4.82 -3.49
C ALA A 152 -20.43 -5.52 -3.74
N VAL A 153 -20.38 -6.46 -4.70
CA VAL A 153 -19.17 -7.23 -5.02
C VAL A 153 -18.09 -6.36 -5.66
N ASP A 154 -18.48 -5.50 -6.60
CA ASP A 154 -17.58 -4.51 -7.21
C ASP A 154 -17.09 -3.50 -6.18
N ALA A 155 -18.00 -2.97 -5.36
CA ALA A 155 -17.68 -1.99 -4.34
C ALA A 155 -16.74 -2.57 -3.27
N GLU A 156 -16.94 -3.82 -2.84
CA GLU A 156 -16.10 -4.51 -1.85
C GLU A 156 -14.68 -4.76 -2.38
N ALA A 157 -14.55 -5.17 -3.65
CA ALA A 157 -13.25 -5.35 -4.29
C ALA A 157 -12.48 -4.03 -4.35
N LYS A 158 -13.15 -2.94 -4.75
CA LYS A 158 -12.56 -1.60 -4.78
C LYS A 158 -12.23 -1.08 -3.37
N ALA A 159 -13.13 -1.27 -2.40
CA ALA A 159 -12.90 -0.90 -1.01
C ALA A 159 -11.66 -1.62 -0.44
N SER A 160 -11.50 -2.91 -0.73
CA SER A 160 -10.33 -3.69 -0.29
C SER A 160 -9.01 -3.13 -0.80
N GLU A 161 -8.96 -2.72 -2.08
CA GLU A 161 -7.79 -2.06 -2.67
C GLU A 161 -7.51 -0.71 -1.99
N LYS A 162 -8.54 0.13 -1.86
CA LYS A 162 -8.39 1.48 -1.30
C LYS A 162 -8.03 1.46 0.18
N ILE A 163 -8.65 0.59 0.97
CA ILE A 163 -8.34 0.40 2.40
C ILE A 163 -6.88 0.01 2.57
N LYS A 164 -6.34 -0.85 1.71
CA LYS A 164 -4.90 -1.18 1.74
C LYS A 164 -4.04 0.07 1.56
N THR A 165 -4.36 0.91 0.57
CA THR A 165 -3.64 2.18 0.37
C THR A 165 -3.81 3.14 1.55
N VAL A 166 -4.99 3.21 2.17
CA VAL A 166 -5.21 4.01 3.38
C VAL A 166 -4.34 3.53 4.54
N ILE A 167 -4.23 2.22 4.75
CA ILE A 167 -3.33 1.62 5.74
C ILE A 167 -1.87 1.99 5.47
N GLU A 168 -1.42 1.97 4.21
CA GLU A 168 -0.07 2.37 3.82
C GLU A 168 0.19 3.86 4.11
N ILE A 169 -0.79 4.73 3.81
CA ILE A 169 -0.74 6.17 4.13
C ILE A 169 -0.63 6.40 5.64
N LEU A 170 -1.48 5.74 6.43
CA LEU A 170 -1.48 5.87 7.89
C LEU A 170 -0.18 5.31 8.49
N THR A 171 0.35 4.21 7.95
CA THR A 171 1.62 3.60 8.37
C THR A 171 2.78 4.58 8.22
N VAL A 172 2.88 5.30 7.09
CA VAL A 172 3.91 6.34 6.91
C VAL A 172 3.67 7.54 7.81
N SER A 173 2.41 8.00 7.88
CA SER A 173 2.05 9.24 8.58
C SER A 173 2.19 9.13 10.09
N THR A 174 2.05 7.93 10.65
CA THR A 174 2.16 7.66 12.10
C THR A 174 3.44 6.92 12.47
N ASN A 175 4.12 6.32 11.48
CA ASN A 175 5.23 5.40 11.66
C ASN A 175 4.91 4.16 12.53
N PHE A 176 3.63 3.81 12.65
CA PHE A 176 3.18 2.56 13.25
C PHE A 176 2.96 1.48 12.19
N LEU A 177 3.14 0.22 12.55
CA LEU A 177 2.59 -0.89 11.77
C LEU A 177 1.09 -0.96 12.03
N ILE A 178 0.29 -0.95 10.98
CA ILE A 178 -1.16 -1.08 11.05
C ILE A 178 -1.56 -2.33 10.29
N ILE A 179 -2.27 -3.24 10.95
CA ILE A 179 -2.73 -4.50 10.37
C ILE A 179 -4.24 -4.61 10.50
N ARG A 180 -4.86 -5.49 9.68
CA ARG A 180 -6.27 -5.83 9.88
C ARG A 180 -6.42 -6.61 11.17
N ASP A 181 -7.32 -6.15 12.01
CA ASP A 181 -7.65 -6.87 13.24
C ASP A 181 -8.50 -8.08 12.88
N THR A 182 -8.03 -9.26 13.30
CA THR A 182 -8.73 -10.54 13.08
C THR A 182 -9.39 -11.07 14.35
N GLN A 183 -9.16 -10.40 15.49
CA GLN A 183 -9.76 -10.72 16.78
C GLN A 183 -10.63 -9.55 17.20
N GLY A 184 -11.87 -9.55 16.70
CA GLY A 184 -12.86 -8.54 17.05
C GLY A 184 -13.28 -8.63 18.51
N ASP A 185 -12.51 -8.01 19.40
CA ASP A 185 -12.98 -7.65 20.73
C ASP A 185 -13.56 -6.23 20.66
N ASN A 186 -14.86 -6.18 20.38
CA ASN A 186 -15.70 -5.03 20.63
C ASN A 186 -15.91 -4.93 22.14
N ASP A 187 -15.14 -4.10 22.86
CA ASP A 187 -15.63 -3.46 24.09
C ASP A 187 -14.62 -2.47 24.66
N SER A 188 -14.49 -1.30 24.03
CA SER A 188 -14.21 -0.07 24.77
C SER A 188 -14.51 1.16 23.91
N SER A 189 -15.72 1.71 24.00
CA SER A 189 -15.95 3.05 23.44
C SER A 189 -15.09 4.05 24.24
N LEU A 190 -14.01 4.56 23.65
CA LEU A 190 -13.34 5.74 24.20
C LEU A 190 -14.35 6.89 24.18
N SER A 191 -14.55 7.52 25.34
CA SER A 191 -15.42 8.70 25.50
C SER A 191 -15.01 9.81 24.55
N SER A 192 -15.99 10.58 24.05
CA SER A 192 -15.90 11.75 23.16
C SER A 192 -14.46 12.20 22.83
N VAL A 193 -13.86 11.58 21.82
CA VAL A 193 -12.55 11.97 21.29
C VAL A 193 -12.75 13.21 20.39
N GLU A 194 -11.93 14.24 20.58
CA GLU A 194 -11.91 15.41 19.70
C GLU A 194 -11.50 14.96 18.29
N ILE A 195 -12.39 15.16 17.31
CA ILE A 195 -12.18 14.73 15.92
C ILE A 195 -11.43 15.83 15.16
N ASN A 196 -10.54 15.43 14.24
CA ASN A 196 -9.84 16.34 13.32
C ASN A 196 -8.88 17.32 14.03
N LYS A 197 -8.27 16.87 15.13
CA LYS A 197 -7.13 17.57 15.74
C LYS A 197 -5.84 17.16 15.04
N TYR A 198 -5.35 18.02 14.16
CA TYR A 198 -4.17 17.76 13.35
C TYR A 198 -2.87 18.13 14.06
N SER A 199 -1.79 17.38 13.76
CA SER A 199 -0.45 17.77 14.17
C SER A 199 -0.03 19.05 13.42
N LYS A 200 0.56 20.00 14.15
CA LYS A 200 1.27 21.15 13.57
C LYS A 200 2.75 20.86 13.34
N ASP A 201 3.28 19.83 13.99
CA ASP A 201 4.64 19.38 13.82
C ASP A 201 4.69 18.27 12.76
N ILE A 202 5.28 18.62 11.61
CA ILE A 202 5.52 17.71 10.48
C ILE A 202 7.00 17.29 10.43
N ASN A 203 7.87 17.95 11.20
CA ASN A 203 9.32 17.82 11.12
C ASN A 203 9.89 16.77 12.10
N TRP A 204 9.03 16.05 12.82
CA TRP A 204 9.44 15.03 13.77
C TRP A 204 10.08 13.82 13.08
N ILE A 205 11.10 13.26 13.73
CA ILE A 205 11.78 12.02 13.31
C ILE A 205 11.38 10.88 14.25
N ASP A 206 11.64 10.98 15.55
CA ASP A 206 11.41 9.94 16.57
C ASP A 206 10.42 10.35 17.68
N ALA A 207 10.16 11.65 17.86
CA ALA A 207 9.17 12.21 18.79
C ALA A 207 7.81 12.43 18.12
N LYS A 208 7.02 11.35 18.00
CA LYS A 208 5.68 11.39 17.37
C LYS A 208 4.79 12.48 18.01
N PRO A 209 4.00 13.21 17.23
CA PRO A 209 3.08 14.23 17.75
C PRO A 209 1.90 13.54 18.43
N ILE A 210 2.01 13.36 19.74
CA ILE A 210 1.00 12.69 20.56
C ILE A 210 0.17 13.74 21.30
N ALA A 211 -1.15 13.64 21.18
CA ALA A 211 -2.10 14.37 21.99
C ALA A 211 -3.07 13.38 22.65
N ASP A 212 -3.28 13.51 23.96
CA ASP A 212 -4.19 12.66 24.72
C ASP A 212 -3.88 11.15 24.59
N GLY A 213 -2.59 10.81 24.45
CA GLY A 213 -2.12 9.43 24.26
C GLY A 213 -2.28 8.87 22.85
N LEU A 214 -2.81 9.66 21.91
CA LEU A 214 -3.06 9.28 20.53
C LEU A 214 -2.11 10.00 19.57
N VAL A 215 -1.56 9.30 18.60
CA VAL A 215 -0.73 9.93 17.56
C VAL A 215 -1.63 10.73 16.61
N GLN A 216 -1.22 11.96 16.35
CA GLN A 216 -1.87 12.86 15.42
C GLN A 216 -1.24 12.78 14.03
N ILE A 217 -2.06 12.88 12.98
CA ILE A 217 -1.62 13.04 11.59
C ILE A 217 -1.82 14.48 11.11
N SER A 218 -1.22 14.84 9.98
CA SER A 218 -1.43 16.16 9.37
C SER A 218 -2.79 16.24 8.69
N GLU A 219 -3.28 17.46 8.50
CA GLU A 219 -4.49 17.74 7.70
C GLU A 219 -4.35 17.19 6.28
N LYS A 220 -3.14 17.29 5.71
CA LYS A 220 -2.82 16.83 4.37
C LYS A 220 -2.90 15.32 4.22
N THR A 221 -2.57 14.57 5.28
CA THR A 221 -2.81 13.12 5.31
C THR A 221 -4.30 12.81 5.19
N CYS A 222 -5.17 13.52 5.92
CA CYS A 222 -6.62 13.32 5.82
C CYS A 222 -7.15 13.68 4.43
N PHE A 223 -6.68 14.80 3.86
CA PHE A 223 -7.02 15.18 2.49
C PHE A 223 -6.60 14.09 1.49
N LEU A 224 -5.39 13.53 1.62
CA LEU A 224 -4.92 12.47 0.74
C LEU A 224 -5.82 11.23 0.83
N ILE A 225 -6.24 10.84 2.03
CA ILE A 225 -7.15 9.70 2.23
C ILE A 225 -8.48 9.95 1.48
N ASP A 226 -9.11 11.11 1.66
CA ASP A 226 -10.33 11.49 0.92
C ASP A 226 -10.11 11.49 -0.59
N TYR A 227 -8.98 12.03 -1.05
CA TYR A 227 -8.62 12.09 -2.47
C TYR A 227 -8.49 10.68 -3.07
N ILE A 228 -7.82 9.76 -2.37
CA ILE A 228 -7.65 8.37 -2.83
C ILE A 228 -8.97 7.61 -2.86
N LEU A 229 -9.84 7.81 -1.86
CA LEU A 229 -11.14 7.15 -1.81
C LEU A 229 -12.09 7.66 -2.91
N SER A 230 -11.98 8.93 -3.28
CA SER A 230 -12.88 9.58 -4.24
C SER A 230 -12.44 9.50 -5.70
N ASN A 231 -11.17 9.12 -5.99
CA ASN A 231 -10.63 9.12 -7.35
C ASN A 231 -10.06 7.76 -7.73
N ASP A 232 -10.25 7.31 -8.97
CA ASP A 232 -9.69 6.05 -9.49
C ASP A 232 -8.39 6.24 -10.30
N ILE A 233 -8.06 7.48 -10.65
CA ILE A 233 -6.86 7.84 -11.39
C ILE A 233 -6.16 8.97 -10.66
N TYR A 234 -4.84 8.87 -10.59
CA TYR A 234 -4.00 9.85 -9.92
C TYR A 234 -3.00 10.46 -10.88
N SER A 235 -2.51 11.65 -10.53
CA SER A 235 -1.34 12.21 -11.20
C SER A 235 -0.13 11.28 -11.03
N TYR A 236 0.84 11.40 -11.94
CA TYR A 236 2.06 10.59 -11.88
C TYR A 236 2.79 10.75 -10.54
N GLU A 237 2.83 11.96 -9.99
CA GLU A 237 3.50 12.25 -8.72
C GLU A 237 2.78 11.61 -7.53
N ILE A 238 1.44 11.65 -7.50
CA ILE A 238 0.66 10.96 -6.46
C ILE A 238 0.88 9.45 -6.56
N GLN A 239 0.88 8.88 -7.78
CA GLN A 239 1.16 7.46 -7.94
C GLN A 239 2.57 7.09 -7.42
N LEU A 240 3.58 7.93 -7.65
CA LEU A 240 4.93 7.72 -7.10
C LEU A 240 4.93 7.80 -5.58
N LEU A 241 4.21 8.76 -4.98
CA LEU A 241 4.09 8.87 -3.53
C LEU A 241 3.46 7.60 -2.93
N LEU A 242 2.33 7.14 -3.47
CA LEU A 242 1.65 5.93 -3.01
C LEU A 242 2.53 4.68 -3.17
N ASN A 243 3.24 4.55 -4.29
CA ASN A 243 4.19 3.45 -4.49
C ASN A 243 5.33 3.48 -3.47
N SER A 244 5.80 4.69 -3.11
CA SER A 244 6.80 4.86 -2.05
C SER A 244 6.25 4.44 -0.69
N TYR A 245 4.99 4.78 -0.40
CA TYR A 245 4.31 4.40 0.84
C TYR A 245 4.10 2.89 0.93
N ALA A 246 3.74 2.24 -0.18
CA ALA A 246 3.62 0.77 -0.25
C ALA A 246 4.95 0.06 0.06
N HIS A 247 6.07 0.56 -0.50
CA HIS A 247 7.40 0.07 -0.15
C HIS A 247 7.71 0.27 1.34
N PHE A 248 7.46 1.47 1.87
CA PHE A 248 7.68 1.75 3.29
C PHE A 248 6.85 0.83 4.19
N SER A 249 5.55 0.69 3.92
CA SER A 249 4.63 -0.14 4.71
C SER A 249 5.02 -1.62 4.67
N SER A 250 5.50 -2.11 3.53
CA SER A 250 6.04 -3.47 3.41
C SER A 250 7.33 -3.63 4.22
N GLY A 251 8.21 -2.63 4.20
CA GLY A 251 9.41 -2.56 5.04
C GLY A 251 9.07 -2.57 6.53
N ARG A 252 8.04 -1.81 6.94
CA ARG A 252 7.51 -1.76 8.31
C ARG A 252 6.83 -3.06 8.76
N SER A 253 6.33 -3.84 7.81
CA SER A 253 5.82 -5.18 8.13
C SER A 253 6.98 -6.14 8.44
N LEU A 254 8.07 -6.10 7.66
CA LEU A 254 9.24 -6.96 7.88
C LEU A 254 10.07 -6.55 9.09
N ASP A 255 10.26 -5.25 9.33
CA ASP A 255 11.03 -4.77 10.48
C ASP A 255 10.36 -5.11 11.82
N SER A 256 9.03 -5.30 11.83
CA SER A 256 8.28 -5.67 13.03
C SER A 256 8.71 -7.01 13.61
N PHE A 257 9.21 -7.91 12.77
CA PHE A 257 9.74 -9.22 13.17
C PHE A 257 10.98 -9.08 14.07
N THR A 258 11.64 -7.93 14.02
CA THR A 258 12.78 -7.60 14.89
C THR A 258 12.40 -6.60 15.95
N LEU A 259 11.78 -5.48 15.57
CA LEU A 259 11.57 -4.33 16.46
C LEU A 259 10.31 -4.40 17.32
N ASP A 260 9.29 -5.17 16.92
CA ASP A 260 8.03 -5.28 17.68
C ASP A 260 7.86 -6.64 18.38
N THR A 261 8.84 -7.54 18.22
CA THR A 261 8.86 -8.87 18.83
C THR A 261 8.82 -8.82 20.34
N TYR A 262 9.42 -7.81 20.97
CA TYR A 262 9.43 -7.68 22.42
C TYR A 262 8.67 -6.43 22.84
N SER A 263 7.71 -6.58 23.75
CA SER A 263 7.02 -5.46 24.40
C SER A 263 7.41 -5.35 25.86
N PRO A 264 7.71 -4.14 26.36
CA PRO A 264 7.95 -3.92 27.78
C PRO A 264 6.66 -4.18 28.57
N THR A 265 6.78 -4.95 29.64
CA THR A 265 5.69 -5.23 30.60
C THR A 265 6.14 -4.83 32.00
N PRO A 266 5.38 -3.98 32.72
CA PRO A 266 5.70 -3.63 34.08
C PRO A 266 5.68 -4.89 34.96
N ARG A 267 6.75 -5.12 35.73
CA ARG A 267 6.78 -6.18 36.72
C ARG A 267 6.14 -5.63 38.00
N ILE A 268 4.93 -6.08 38.34
CA ILE A 268 4.30 -5.73 39.63
C ILE A 268 4.98 -6.58 40.71
N GLY A 269 6.10 -6.07 41.24
CA GLY A 269 6.73 -6.62 42.44
C GLY A 269 6.08 -6.05 43.70
N GLU A 270 5.86 -6.88 44.72
CA GLU A 270 5.54 -6.40 46.06
C GLU A 270 6.69 -5.53 46.58
N ALA A 271 6.37 -4.27 46.90
CA ALA A 271 7.16 -3.35 47.73
C ALA A 271 8.69 -3.41 47.60
N SER A 272 9.23 -3.00 46.46
CA SER A 272 10.59 -2.43 46.40
C SER A 272 10.64 -1.36 45.31
N ASP A 273 11.25 -0.21 45.63
CA ASP A 273 11.32 1.00 44.80
C ASP A 273 12.18 0.85 43.52
N GLU A 274 12.36 -0.37 43.02
CA GLU A 274 13.09 -0.66 41.77
C GLU A 274 12.09 -1.10 40.69
N GLY A 275 11.73 -0.16 39.80
CA GLY A 275 10.91 -0.43 38.63
C GLY A 275 11.63 -1.34 37.64
N ASN A 276 11.55 -2.66 37.85
CA ASN A 276 12.06 -3.65 36.89
C ASN A 276 11.07 -3.83 35.73
N THR A 277 11.55 -3.68 34.49
CA THR A 277 10.76 -3.91 33.26
C THR A 277 11.08 -5.29 32.71
N ASP A 278 10.08 -6.18 32.62
CA ASP A 278 10.21 -7.44 31.89
C ASP A 278 9.87 -7.21 30.40
N PHE A 279 10.33 -8.10 29.53
CA PHE A 279 9.98 -8.08 28.10
C PHE A 279 9.22 -9.35 27.73
N GLN A 280 7.98 -9.20 27.28
CA GLN A 280 7.21 -10.30 26.73
C GLN A 280 7.34 -10.37 25.21
N SER A 281 7.47 -11.59 24.70
CA SER A 281 7.56 -11.84 23.25
C SER A 281 6.17 -11.92 22.63
N ASP A 282 5.93 -11.13 21.58
CA ASP A 282 4.76 -11.25 20.72
C ASP A 282 4.95 -12.44 19.77
N LEU A 283 4.19 -13.50 20.01
CA LEU A 283 4.31 -14.76 19.29
C LEU A 283 4.10 -14.61 17.78
N ARG A 284 3.32 -13.63 17.33
CA ARG A 284 3.08 -13.38 15.90
C ARG A 284 4.39 -13.00 15.21
N PHE A 285 5.06 -11.99 15.75
CA PHE A 285 6.32 -11.48 15.21
C PHE A 285 7.47 -12.45 15.46
N SER A 286 7.53 -13.10 16.63
CA SER A 286 8.56 -14.10 16.93
C SER A 286 8.50 -15.31 15.99
N ASN A 287 7.31 -15.80 15.65
CA ASN A 287 7.15 -16.89 14.70
C ASN A 287 7.47 -16.46 13.26
N ALA A 288 7.03 -15.25 12.86
CA ALA A 288 7.37 -14.70 11.55
C ALA A 288 8.87 -14.50 11.37
N ALA A 289 9.58 -14.02 12.40
CA ALA A 289 11.03 -13.85 12.40
C ALA A 289 11.77 -15.17 12.14
N LYS A 290 11.30 -16.28 12.73
CA LYS A 290 11.87 -17.63 12.52
C LYS A 290 11.69 -18.13 11.10
N LEU A 291 10.55 -17.82 10.47
CA LEU A 291 10.26 -18.20 9.08
C LEU A 291 10.98 -17.29 8.07
N HIS A 292 11.38 -16.09 8.48
CA HIS A 292 11.95 -15.08 7.60
C HIS A 292 13.26 -14.48 8.15
N PRO A 293 14.36 -15.25 8.17
CA PRO A 293 15.63 -14.86 8.78
C PRO A 293 16.33 -13.68 8.10
N SER A 294 15.94 -13.30 6.88
CA SER A 294 16.44 -12.13 6.14
C SER A 294 15.52 -10.90 6.25
N SER A 295 14.50 -10.94 7.12
CA SER A 295 13.49 -9.87 7.24
C SER A 295 14.12 -8.49 7.47
N SER A 296 15.21 -8.42 8.21
CA SER A 296 15.94 -7.17 8.44
C SER A 296 16.61 -6.61 7.18
N GLU A 297 17.32 -7.44 6.40
CA GLU A 297 17.89 -6.98 5.11
C GLU A 297 16.80 -6.59 4.11
N ASP A 298 15.72 -7.37 4.05
CA ASP A 298 14.62 -7.12 3.13
C ASP A 298 13.82 -5.86 3.52
N ALA A 299 13.66 -5.58 4.82
CA ALA A 299 13.11 -4.31 5.32
C ALA A 299 13.99 -3.12 4.90
N MET A 300 15.32 -3.22 5.06
CA MET A 300 16.25 -2.19 4.59
C MET A 300 16.09 -1.92 3.10
N ILE A 301 16.00 -2.97 2.27
CA ILE A 301 15.82 -2.83 0.82
C ILE A 301 14.54 -2.06 0.50
N LEU A 302 13.45 -2.38 1.19
CA LEU A 302 12.15 -1.74 0.99
C LEU A 302 12.16 -0.27 1.44
N TYR A 303 12.78 0.04 2.57
CA TYR A 303 12.98 1.43 3.01
C TYR A 303 13.87 2.23 2.05
N MET A 304 14.90 1.63 1.48
CA MET A 304 15.70 2.30 0.45
C MET A 304 14.90 2.47 -0.85
N SER A 305 14.09 1.48 -1.22
CA SER A 305 13.25 1.53 -2.43
C SER A 305 12.14 2.58 -2.32
N SER A 306 11.61 2.83 -1.13
CA SER A 306 10.64 3.94 -0.94
C SER A 306 11.29 5.30 -1.22
N LEU A 307 12.54 5.53 -0.80
CA LEU A 307 13.28 6.75 -1.14
C LEU A 307 13.65 6.82 -2.63
N GLU A 308 13.97 5.68 -3.27
CA GLU A 308 14.23 5.62 -4.72
C GLU A 308 13.05 6.12 -5.54
N VAL A 309 11.84 5.71 -5.17
CA VAL A 309 10.60 6.11 -5.83
C VAL A 309 10.24 7.55 -5.48
N ALA A 310 10.30 7.95 -4.20
CA ALA A 310 10.00 9.31 -3.77
C ALA A 310 10.92 10.34 -4.44
N SER A 311 12.20 9.99 -4.64
CA SER A 311 13.17 10.87 -5.32
C SER A 311 12.86 11.15 -6.80
N LEU A 312 11.86 10.49 -7.40
CA LEU A 312 11.37 10.80 -8.74
C LEU A 312 10.35 11.96 -8.75
N ILE A 313 9.75 12.27 -7.60
CA ILE A 313 8.79 13.37 -7.46
C ILE A 313 9.53 14.71 -7.65
N GLY A 314 9.05 15.53 -8.58
CA GLY A 314 9.70 16.78 -8.96
C GLY A 314 11.08 16.64 -9.65
N ALA A 315 11.55 15.42 -9.93
CA ALA A 315 12.84 15.21 -10.57
C ALA A 315 12.78 15.51 -12.07
N SER A 316 13.77 16.25 -12.58
CA SER A 316 13.93 16.44 -14.02
C SER A 316 14.14 15.09 -14.71
N LYS A 317 13.50 14.88 -15.87
CA LYS A 317 13.70 13.67 -16.69
C LYS A 317 15.21 13.45 -16.92
N SER A 318 15.72 12.28 -16.55
CA SER A 318 17.15 12.01 -16.63
C SER A 318 17.65 12.22 -18.06
N LYS A 319 18.69 13.03 -18.25
CA LYS A 319 19.40 13.07 -19.54
C LYS A 319 19.99 11.68 -19.81
N LYS A 320 19.89 11.21 -21.05
CA LYS A 320 20.65 10.04 -21.51
C LYS A 320 21.99 10.53 -21.99
N CYS A 321 23.05 9.76 -21.75
CA CYS A 321 24.37 10.04 -22.28
C CYS A 321 24.30 9.99 -23.80
N ASP A 322 24.72 11.05 -24.47
CA ASP A 322 24.68 11.14 -25.93
C ASP A 322 25.57 10.07 -26.60
N SER A 323 26.58 9.56 -25.89
CA SER A 323 27.52 8.57 -26.41
C SER A 323 27.09 7.11 -26.19
N CYS A 324 26.41 6.78 -25.07
CA CYS A 324 26.08 5.38 -24.72
C CYS A 324 24.60 5.12 -24.42
N GLY A 325 23.76 6.16 -24.43
CA GLY A 325 22.32 6.05 -24.19
C GLY A 325 21.92 5.71 -22.74
N GLN A 326 22.88 5.50 -21.83
CA GLN A 326 22.61 5.24 -20.42
C GLN A 326 22.16 6.51 -19.69
N GLN A 327 21.38 6.38 -18.62
CA GLN A 327 20.94 7.53 -17.82
C GLN A 327 22.14 8.20 -17.11
N VAL A 328 22.24 9.53 -17.22
CA VAL A 328 23.38 10.34 -16.70
C VAL A 328 23.37 10.44 -15.17
N HIS A 329 22.21 10.27 -14.52
CA HIS A 329 22.13 10.24 -13.05
C HIS A 329 21.97 8.79 -12.56
N SER A 330 22.94 8.31 -11.80
CA SER A 330 22.77 7.10 -11.01
C SER A 330 21.64 7.32 -10.00
N ILE A 331 20.82 6.29 -9.76
CA ILE A 331 19.72 6.30 -8.78
C ILE A 331 20.20 6.85 -7.43
N SER A 332 21.41 6.47 -7.01
CA SER A 332 22.06 6.96 -5.78
C SER A 332 22.24 8.48 -5.74
N ASN A 333 22.65 9.12 -6.83
CA ASN A 333 22.84 10.58 -6.87
C ASN A 333 21.50 11.32 -6.81
N ARG A 334 20.45 10.75 -7.41
CA ARG A 334 19.10 11.29 -7.32
C ARG A 334 18.58 11.24 -5.88
N VAL A 335 18.73 10.09 -5.21
CA VAL A 335 18.32 9.96 -3.81
C VAL A 335 19.14 10.86 -2.89
N ARG A 336 20.46 11.01 -3.10
CA ARG A 336 21.26 12.01 -2.38
C ARG A 336 20.70 13.42 -2.51
N SER A 337 20.33 13.81 -3.72
CA SER A 337 19.79 15.14 -4.00
C SER A 337 18.43 15.33 -3.31
N TYR A 338 17.59 14.28 -3.31
CA TYR A 338 16.31 14.27 -2.62
C TYR A 338 16.46 14.37 -1.09
N VAL A 339 17.36 13.59 -0.48
CA VAL A 339 17.63 13.62 0.97
C VAL A 339 18.28 14.95 1.40
N GLY A 340 19.17 15.49 0.56
CA GLY A 340 19.93 16.72 0.79
C GLY A 340 19.27 17.99 0.28
N LYS A 341 17.95 17.99 0.01
CA LYS A 341 17.22 19.20 -0.41
C LYS A 341 17.39 20.34 0.60
N ASP A 342 17.35 20.01 1.89
CA ASP A 342 17.64 20.96 2.97
C ASP A 342 19.12 20.92 3.36
N SER A 343 19.74 22.11 3.41
CA SER A 343 21.18 22.29 3.64
C SER A 343 21.70 21.79 5.00
N ASN A 344 20.81 21.36 5.90
CA ASN A 344 21.16 20.82 7.22
C ASN A 344 21.22 19.28 7.26
N ASN A 345 20.95 18.58 6.15
CA ASN A 345 20.84 17.11 6.10
C ASN A 345 22.13 16.35 5.71
N ASP A 346 23.29 17.01 5.70
CA ASP A 346 24.57 16.38 5.31
C ASP A 346 24.90 15.06 6.03
N PRO A 347 24.69 14.93 7.36
CA PRO A 347 24.88 13.66 8.05
C PRO A 347 23.93 12.57 7.56
N LEU A 348 22.65 12.91 7.33
CA LEU A 348 21.64 11.97 6.86
C LEU A 348 21.97 11.47 5.44
N VAL A 349 22.43 12.36 4.55
CA VAL A 349 22.89 11.99 3.21
C VAL A 349 24.01 10.95 3.27
N LYS A 350 25.00 11.13 4.16
CA LYS A 350 26.09 10.16 4.35
C LYS A 350 25.57 8.81 4.82
N ILE A 351 24.64 8.81 5.78
CA ILE A 351 24.07 7.57 6.32
C ILE A 351 23.27 6.81 5.26
N ILE A 352 22.35 7.48 4.55
CA ILE A 352 21.57 6.86 3.46
C ILE A 352 22.49 6.31 2.35
N ASN A 353 23.61 6.99 2.06
CA ASN A 353 24.60 6.49 1.12
C ASN A 353 25.30 5.21 1.58
N SER A 354 25.58 5.08 2.87
CA SER A 354 26.12 3.85 3.42
C SER A 354 25.14 2.69 3.26
N TYR A 355 23.84 2.90 3.53
CA TYR A 355 22.80 1.89 3.32
C TYR A 355 22.65 1.49 1.84
N TYR A 356 22.89 2.41 0.90
CA TYR A 356 22.99 2.06 -0.53
C TYR A 356 24.13 1.08 -0.82
N GLY A 357 25.30 1.31 -0.23
CA GLY A 357 26.43 0.40 -0.32
C GLY A 357 26.07 -0.99 0.20
N LEU A 358 25.41 -1.06 1.37
CA LEU A 358 24.90 -2.31 1.94
C LEU A 358 23.91 -2.99 0.99
N ARG A 359 22.83 -2.31 0.59
CA ARG A 359 21.83 -2.84 -0.35
C ARG A 359 22.46 -3.41 -1.62
N SER A 360 23.39 -2.66 -2.22
CA SER A 360 24.10 -3.10 -3.43
C SER A 360 24.88 -4.39 -3.20
N ARG A 361 25.60 -4.51 -2.08
CA ARG A 361 26.35 -5.72 -1.73
C ARG A 361 25.41 -6.91 -1.47
N TYR A 362 24.29 -6.71 -0.77
CA TYR A 362 23.30 -7.79 -0.57
C TYR A 362 22.69 -8.27 -1.89
N LEU A 363 22.15 -7.35 -2.70
CA LEU A 363 21.44 -7.70 -3.93
C LEU A 363 22.36 -8.28 -5.02
N HIS A 364 23.60 -7.80 -5.12
CA HIS A 364 24.50 -8.19 -6.23
C HIS A 364 25.56 -9.21 -5.84
N GLN A 365 25.95 -9.28 -4.56
CA GLN A 365 27.00 -10.18 -4.09
C GLN A 365 26.46 -11.26 -3.13
N GLY A 366 25.19 -11.16 -2.71
CA GLY A 366 24.60 -12.08 -1.72
C GLY A 366 25.16 -11.90 -0.31
N THR A 367 25.85 -10.80 -0.02
CA THR A 367 26.43 -10.53 1.30
C THR A 367 25.32 -10.26 2.31
N ARG A 368 25.25 -11.09 3.36
CA ARG A 368 24.33 -10.88 4.50
C ARG A 368 24.96 -9.96 5.53
N PHE A 369 24.13 -9.18 6.22
CA PHE A 369 24.58 -8.20 7.21
C PHE A 369 23.95 -8.37 8.58
N VAL A 370 23.04 -9.34 8.70
CA VAL A 370 22.53 -9.85 9.96
C VAL A 370 23.20 -11.19 10.23
N ASP A 371 23.88 -11.27 11.37
CA ASP A 371 24.49 -12.49 11.86
C ASP A 371 23.61 -13.08 12.96
N ASN A 372 22.81 -14.08 12.59
CA ASN A 372 21.94 -14.81 13.51
C ASN A 372 22.70 -15.73 14.48
N SER A 373 24.03 -15.72 14.50
CA SER A 373 24.85 -16.50 15.46
C SER A 373 25.01 -15.85 16.83
N TYR A 374 24.44 -14.66 17.06
CA TYR A 374 24.46 -14.02 18.37
C TYR A 374 23.72 -14.87 19.41
N SER A 375 24.44 -15.35 20.42
CA SER A 375 23.92 -16.22 21.48
C SER A 375 23.66 -15.50 22.81
N GLY A 376 23.63 -14.16 22.81
CA GLY A 376 23.58 -13.36 24.04
C GLY A 376 24.97 -13.00 24.60
N SER A 377 26.04 -13.41 23.94
CA SER A 377 27.42 -13.03 24.27
C SER A 377 28.18 -12.61 23.00
N VAL A 378 29.06 -11.61 23.12
CA VAL A 378 29.88 -11.10 22.01
C VAL A 378 31.36 -11.21 22.37
N VAL A 379 32.16 -11.73 21.43
CA VAL A 379 33.61 -11.53 21.42
C VAL A 379 33.92 -10.45 20.40
N PRO A 380 34.51 -9.30 20.79
CA PRO A 380 34.84 -8.23 19.86
C PRO A 380 35.96 -8.70 18.91
N LEU A 381 35.63 -8.79 17.63
CA LEU A 381 36.56 -9.17 16.56
C LEU A 381 36.61 -8.06 15.51
N LEU A 382 37.70 -7.97 14.75
CA LEU A 382 37.81 -7.04 13.63
C LEU A 382 37.18 -7.66 12.36
N ASP A 383 36.53 -6.83 11.56
CA ASP A 383 36.03 -7.19 10.23
C ASP A 383 36.06 -5.95 9.33
N SER A 384 36.96 -5.93 8.37
CA SER A 384 37.16 -4.78 7.47
C SER A 384 36.02 -4.58 6.46
N ASN A 385 35.00 -5.45 6.46
CA ASN A 385 33.86 -5.34 5.56
C ASN A 385 32.67 -4.59 6.20
N THR A 386 32.71 -4.33 7.51
CA THR A 386 31.67 -3.59 8.25
C THR A 386 31.95 -2.10 8.30
N MET A 387 30.96 -1.29 8.70
CA MET A 387 31.14 0.16 8.82
C MET A 387 32.05 0.56 9.98
N SER A 388 32.01 -0.16 11.11
CA SER A 388 32.88 0.11 12.26
C SER A 388 34.28 -0.50 12.15
N ASN A 389 34.54 -1.33 11.13
CA ASN A 389 35.71 -2.23 11.05
C ASN A 389 35.77 -3.29 12.16
N ALA A 390 34.69 -3.48 12.91
CA ALA A 390 34.51 -4.55 13.88
C ALA A 390 33.39 -5.49 13.43
N ARG A 391 33.42 -6.75 13.88
CA ARG A 391 32.35 -7.72 13.65
C ARG A 391 31.07 -7.19 14.30
N GLU A 392 30.12 -6.84 13.44
CA GLU A 392 28.80 -6.36 13.82
C GLU A 392 27.79 -7.48 13.55
N TYR A 393 27.02 -7.86 14.56
CA TYR A 393 25.92 -8.83 14.39
C TYR A 393 24.71 -8.21 13.69
N TYR A 394 24.61 -6.88 13.72
CA TYR A 394 23.58 -6.09 13.07
C TYR A 394 24.21 -4.83 12.46
N GLN A 395 24.49 -4.83 11.15
CA GLN A 395 25.03 -3.64 10.47
C GLN A 395 23.94 -2.64 10.05
N VAL A 396 22.67 -3.04 10.18
CA VAL A 396 21.51 -2.25 9.76
C VAL A 396 20.74 -1.79 10.98
N SER A 397 20.83 -0.50 11.32
CA SER A 397 19.91 0.11 12.28
C SER A 397 18.56 0.38 11.58
N LEU A 398 17.63 -0.58 11.68
CA LEU A 398 16.29 -0.47 11.09
C LEU A 398 15.45 0.62 11.72
N LEU A 399 15.58 0.82 13.04
CA LEU A 399 14.86 1.85 13.77
C LEU A 399 15.13 3.22 13.17
N ASN A 400 16.42 3.58 13.05
CA ASN A 400 16.79 4.89 12.51
C ASN A 400 16.39 5.04 11.03
N LEU A 401 16.60 3.99 10.22
CA LEU A 401 16.23 4.01 8.81
C LEU A 401 14.72 4.21 8.63
N ARG A 402 13.91 3.53 9.44
CA ARG A 402 12.45 3.71 9.49
C ARG A 402 12.07 5.14 9.83
N GLU A 403 12.58 5.69 10.94
CA GLU A 403 12.23 7.05 11.37
C GLU A 403 12.58 8.08 10.27
N TRP A 404 13.79 8.02 9.70
CA TRP A 404 14.22 8.93 8.63
C TRP A 404 13.42 8.76 7.33
N CYS A 405 13.15 7.53 6.90
CA CYS A 405 12.36 7.30 5.70
C CYS A 405 10.94 7.86 5.87
N SER A 406 10.31 7.59 7.02
CA SER A 406 8.96 8.09 7.31
C SER A 406 8.93 9.63 7.31
N TYR A 407 9.93 10.28 7.91
CA TYR A 407 10.10 11.72 7.92
C TYR A 407 10.17 12.31 6.51
N LEU A 408 11.09 11.81 5.67
CA LEU A 408 11.25 12.30 4.29
C LEU A 408 9.98 12.09 3.45
N LEU A 409 9.28 10.99 3.65
CA LEU A 409 8.02 10.70 2.94
C LEU A 409 6.88 11.63 3.39
N ARG A 410 6.77 11.94 4.69
CA ARG A 410 5.83 12.95 5.19
C ARG A 410 6.13 14.33 4.61
N LEU A 411 7.40 14.74 4.57
CA LEU A 411 7.79 16.00 3.92
C LEU A 411 7.41 16.05 2.45
N SER A 412 7.58 14.94 1.72
CA SER A 412 7.16 14.86 0.31
C SER A 412 5.67 15.11 0.14
N LEU A 413 4.83 14.55 1.02
CA LEU A 413 3.42 14.87 1.02
C LEU A 413 3.20 16.36 1.27
N GLU A 414 3.85 16.96 2.26
CA GLU A 414 3.72 18.38 2.59
C GLU A 414 4.18 19.34 1.48
N GLU A 415 5.12 18.93 0.62
CA GLU A 415 5.54 19.70 -0.56
C GLU A 415 4.56 19.63 -1.74
N MET A 416 3.73 18.58 -1.83
CA MET A 416 2.88 18.36 -3.01
C MET A 416 1.66 19.28 -3.08
N ALA A 417 1.35 19.84 -4.25
CA ALA A 417 0.05 20.47 -4.45
C ALA A 417 -1.03 19.38 -4.57
N LEU A 418 -1.96 19.36 -3.62
CA LEU A 418 -3.16 18.52 -3.69
C LEU A 418 -4.33 19.42 -4.07
N GLU A 419 -4.84 19.29 -5.29
CA GLU A 419 -6.01 20.05 -5.73
C GLU A 419 -7.28 19.37 -5.21
N ALA A 420 -8.15 20.14 -4.57
CA ALA A 420 -9.50 19.71 -4.24
C ALA A 420 -10.34 19.71 -5.52
N ASN A 421 -10.76 18.51 -5.96
CA ASN A 421 -11.83 18.39 -6.96
C ASN A 421 -13.19 18.72 -6.33
#